data_AF-A0A6N7SAF9-F1
#
_entry.id   AF-A0A6N7SAF9-F1
#
_cell.length_a   1.000
_cell.length_b   1.000
_cell.length_c   1.000
_cell.angle_alpha   90.00
_cell.angle_beta   90.00
_cell.angle_gamma   90.00
#
_symmetry.space_group_name_H-M   'P 1'
#
loop_
_entity.id
_entity.type
_entity.pdbx_description
1 polymer ?
#
loop_
_entity_poly.entity_id
_entity_poly.type
_entity_poly.pdbx_seq_one_letter_code
_entity_poly.pdbx_strand_id
1 'polypeptide(L)'
;MLSLDWGTLFFIYLLKKLNLQLAYNDTTISVVMPNKEIQKHLEMSEKRDVVLSTHISYLTDNTPFEYTETYYHADQYSFRY
;
A
#
# COMPACT_ATOMS: atom_id res chain seq x y z
N MET A 1 -8.28 8.08 -23.85
CA MET A 1 -6.91 7.63 -23.54
C MET A 1 -6.85 7.46 -22.03
N LEU A 2 -6.76 6.23 -21.52
CA LEU A 2 -6.66 5.99 -20.07
C LEU A 2 -5.27 6.46 -19.61
N SER A 3 -5.22 7.50 -18.78
CA SER A 3 -3.98 7.93 -18.12
C SER A 3 -3.62 6.90 -17.04
N LEU A 4 -2.40 6.40 -17.07
CA LEU A 4 -1.86 5.55 -16.01
C LEU A 4 -1.70 6.39 -14.73
N ASP A 5 -2.08 5.84 -13.58
CA ASP A 5 -1.81 6.48 -12.30
C ASP A 5 -0.32 6.38 -11.92
N TRP A 6 0.09 7.19 -10.95
CA TRP A 6 1.47 7.27 -10.49
C TRP A 6 1.99 5.97 -9.88
N GLY A 7 1.13 5.17 -9.25
CA GLY A 7 1.53 3.87 -8.70
C GLY A 7 1.90 2.89 -9.81
N THR A 8 1.09 2.86 -10.87
CA THR A 8 1.36 2.06 -12.05
C THR A 8 2.64 2.52 -12.75
N LEU A 9 2.87 3.82 -12.86
CA LEU A 9 4.10 4.37 -13.43
C LEU A 9 5.34 4.01 -12.59
N PHE A 10 5.22 4.03 -11.26
CA PHE A 10 6.29 3.63 -10.35
C PHE A 10 6.69 2.17 -10.57
N PHE A 11 5.74 1.23 -10.56
CA PHE A 11 6.04 -0.18 -10.80
C PHE A 11 6.61 -0.43 -12.21
N ILE A 12 6.09 0.27 -13.24
CA ILE A 12 6.66 0.20 -14.59
C ILE A 12 8.13 0.64 -14.60
N TYR A 13 8.47 1.72 -13.89
CA TYR A 13 9.84 2.20 -13.81
C TYR A 13 10.75 1.17 -13.11
N LEU A 14 10.33 0.62 -11.97
CA LEU A 14 11.10 -0.42 -11.27
C LEU A 14 11.35 -1.65 -12.15
N LEU A 15 10.30 -2.18 -12.78
CA LEU A 15 10.37 -3.41 -13.56
C LEU A 15 11.12 -3.22 -14.89
N LYS A 16 10.83 -2.15 -15.63
CA LYS A 16 11.33 -1.99 -17.00
C LYS A 16 12.60 -1.16 -17.08
N LYS A 17 12.71 -0.11 -16.24
CA LYS A 17 13.84 0.82 -16.33
C LYS A 17 15.00 0.39 -15.43
N LEU A 18 14.70 -0.06 -14.22
CA LEU A 18 15.71 -0.56 -13.28
C LEU A 18 15.95 -2.08 -13.39
N ASN A 19 15.13 -2.79 -14.17
CA ASN A 19 15.23 -4.23 -14.39
C ASN A 19 15.18 -5.03 -13.07
N LEU A 20 14.39 -4.57 -12.10
CA LEU A 20 14.16 -5.28 -10.85
C LEU A 20 13.22 -6.47 -11.09
N GLN A 21 13.53 -7.60 -10.45
CA GLN A 21 12.70 -8.80 -10.48
C GLN A 21 11.98 -8.95 -9.15
N LEU A 22 10.69 -8.62 -9.13
CA LEU A 22 9.84 -8.74 -7.95
C LEU A 22 9.50 -10.22 -7.69
N ALA A 23 9.44 -10.62 -6.43
CA ALA A 23 9.17 -12.00 -6.05
C ALA A 23 7.89 -12.14 -5.21
N TYR A 24 7.95 -11.74 -3.95
CA TYR A 24 6.86 -11.85 -3.00
C TYR A 24 6.84 -10.64 -2.08
N ASN A 25 5.80 -10.53 -1.27
CA ASN A 25 5.74 -9.54 -0.22
C ASN A 25 5.18 -10.17 1.05
N ASP A 26 5.65 -9.68 2.19
CA ASP A 26 5.02 -9.95 3.48
C ASP A 26 3.94 -8.90 3.71
N THR A 27 2.72 -9.33 4.01
CA THR A 27 1.58 -8.46 4.30
C THR A 27 1.13 -8.64 5.74
N THR A 28 1.03 -7.54 6.48
CA THR A 28 0.32 -7.51 7.76
C THR A 28 -0.90 -6.61 7.67
N ILE A 29 -2.06 -7.11 8.07
CA ILE A 29 -3.31 -6.34 8.11
C ILE A 29 -3.71 -6.18 9.57
N SER A 30 -3.96 -4.94 9.99
CA SER A 30 -4.35 -4.59 11.36
C SER A 30 -5.46 -3.55 11.37
N VAL A 31 -6.24 -3.54 12.45
CA VAL A 31 -7.22 -2.47 12.72
C VAL A 31 -6.58 -1.51 13.71
N VAL A 32 -6.53 -0.22 13.36
CA VAL A 32 -5.85 0.81 14.16
C VAL A 32 -6.69 2.08 14.26
N MET A 33 -6.47 2.86 15.32
CA MET A 33 -7.05 4.18 15.46
C MET A 33 -6.19 5.20 14.70
N PRO A 34 -6.72 5.93 13.69
CA PRO A 34 -5.93 6.87 12.93
C PRO A 34 -5.54 8.10 13.76
N ASN A 35 -4.38 8.68 13.46
CA ASN A 35 -4.01 10.00 13.96
C ASN A 35 -4.74 11.10 13.15
N LYS A 36 -4.59 12.38 13.54
CA LYS A 36 -5.29 13.51 12.91
C LYS A 36 -4.92 13.70 11.43
N GLU A 37 -3.69 13.36 11.04
CA GLU A 37 -3.22 13.53 9.67
C GLU A 37 -3.84 12.48 8.75
N ILE A 38 -3.80 11.21 9.15
CA ILE A 38 -4.45 10.11 8.43
C ILE A 38 -5.95 10.37 8.32
N GLN A 39 -6.59 10.78 9.43
CA GLN A 39 -8.01 11.12 9.44
C GLN A 39 -8.37 12.22 8.43
N LYS A 40 -7.52 13.25 8.33
CA LYS A 40 -7.70 14.35 7.36
C LYS A 40 -7.53 13.85 5.92
N HIS A 41 -6.53 13.03 5.64
CA HIS A 41 -6.29 12.50 4.29
C HIS A 41 -7.33 11.48 3.84
N LEU A 42 -7.93 10.77 4.79
CA LEU A 42 -9.08 9.89 4.54
C LEU A 42 -10.41 10.65 4.55
N GLU A 43 -10.41 11.97 4.74
CA GLU A 43 -11.62 12.80 4.75
C GLU A 43 -12.68 12.29 5.77
N MET A 44 -12.21 11.77 6.90
CA MET A 44 -13.07 11.23 7.95
C MET A 44 -13.59 12.35 8.86
N SER A 45 -14.91 12.48 8.94
CA SER A 45 -15.58 13.44 9.83
C SER A 45 -15.57 13.01 11.31
N GLU A 46 -15.49 11.71 11.57
CA GLU A 46 -15.52 11.13 12.91
C GLU A 46 -14.27 10.30 13.18
N LYS A 47 -13.92 10.18 14.47
CA LYS A 47 -12.82 9.34 14.91
C LYS A 47 -13.30 7.89 14.99
N ARG A 48 -12.90 7.08 14.00
CA ARG A 48 -13.23 5.65 13.88
C ARG A 48 -12.01 4.86 13.47
N ASP A 49 -12.03 3.56 13.72
CA ASP A 49 -10.94 2.67 13.34
C ASP A 49 -10.79 2.60 11.81
N VAL A 50 -9.55 2.40 11.37
CA VAL A 50 -9.17 2.19 9.97
C VAL A 50 -8.44 0.87 9.83
N VAL A 51 -8.41 0.33 8.62
CA VAL A 51 -7.58 -0.83 8.31
C VAL A 51 -6.21 -0.34 7.84
N LEU A 52 -5.16 -0.78 8.52
CA LEU A 52 -3.77 -0.59 8.11
C LEU A 52 -3.28 -1.88 7.44
N SER A 53 -2.87 -1.79 6.18
CA SER A 53 -2.12 -2.82 5.48
C SER A 53 -0.67 -2.38 5.35
N THR A 54 0.25 -3.16 5.90
CA THR A 54 1.70 -2.93 5.74
C THR A 54 2.32 -4.01 4.87
N HIS A 55 3.09 -3.60 3.86
CA HIS A 55 3.74 -4.51 2.93
C HIS A 55 5.26 -4.30 2.97
N ILE A 56 6.02 -5.39 3.07
CA ILE A 56 7.45 -5.39 2.73
C ILE A 56 7.60 -6.20 1.44
N SER A 57 8.05 -5.58 0.36
CA SER A 57 8.21 -6.22 -0.95
C SER A 57 9.66 -6.66 -1.17
N TYR A 58 9.83 -7.85 -1.72
CA TYR A 58 11.13 -8.50 -1.91
C TYR A 58 11.42 -8.77 -3.39
N LEU A 59 12.71 -8.69 -3.75
CA LEU A 59 13.23 -9.14 -5.03
C LEU A 59 13.47 -10.66 -5.04
N THR A 60 13.76 -11.23 -6.20
CA THR A 60 14.05 -12.67 -6.37
C THR A 60 15.30 -13.15 -5.62
N ASP A 61 16.19 -12.25 -5.22
CA ASP A 61 17.34 -12.55 -4.37
C ASP A 61 17.07 -12.34 -2.87
N ASN A 62 15.79 -12.18 -2.49
CA ASN A 62 15.30 -11.87 -1.13
C ASN A 62 15.71 -10.49 -0.59
N THR A 63 16.23 -9.58 -1.43
CA THR A 63 16.48 -8.20 -1.01
C THR A 63 15.15 -7.46 -0.80
N PRO A 64 14.88 -6.87 0.39
CA PRO A 64 13.75 -5.97 0.57
C PRO A 64 14.00 -4.65 -0.17
N PHE A 65 13.03 -4.16 -0.93
CA PHE A 65 13.20 -2.92 -1.72
C PHE A 65 12.13 -1.86 -1.46
N GLU A 66 10.98 -2.23 -0.89
CA GLU A 66 9.88 -1.30 -0.63
C GLU A 66 9.18 -1.67 0.67
N TYR A 67 8.87 -0.65 1.48
CA TYR A 67 7.94 -0.73 2.60
C TYR A 67 6.78 0.24 2.35
N THR A 68 5.55 -0.23 2.46
CA THR A 68 4.36 0.62 2.35
C THR A 68 3.46 0.47 3.57
N GLU A 69 2.84 1.58 3.95
CA GLU A 69 1.69 1.62 4.86
C GLU A 69 0.51 2.20 4.10
N THR A 70 -0.56 1.43 3.98
CA THR A 70 -1.79 1.90 3.36
C THR A 70 -2.92 1.84 4.37
N TYR A 71 -3.58 2.97 4.56
CA TYR A 71 -4.72 3.12 5.45
C TYR A 71 -6.00 3.15 4.62
N TYR A 72 -6.97 2.32 4.98
CA TYR A 72 -8.26 2.20 4.30
C TYR A 72 -9.41 2.51 5.24
N HIS A 73 -10.46 3.11 4.69
CA HIS A 73 -11.77 3.13 5.33
C HIS A 73 -12.26 1.70 5.56
N ALA A 74 -12.54 1.35 6.82
CA ALA A 74 -12.88 -0.02 7.20
C ALA A 74 -14.22 -0.51 6.63
N ASP A 75 -15.11 0.42 6.26
CA ASP A 75 -16.42 0.16 5.66
C ASP A 75 -16.39 0.06 4.13
N GLN A 76 -15.26 0.40 3.48
CA GLN A 76 -15.14 0.43 2.03
C GLN A 76 -14.27 -0.69 1.45
N TYR A 77 -13.52 -1.40 2.29
CA TYR A 77 -12.53 -2.39 1.84
C TYR A 77 -12.74 -3.75 2.49
N SER A 78 -12.48 -4.80 1.69
CA SER A 78 -12.40 -6.18 2.16
C SER A 78 -11.16 -6.83 1.58
N PHE A 79 -10.50 -7.66 2.37
CA PHE A 79 -9.33 -8.41 1.94
C PHE A 79 -9.75 -9.86 1.67
N ARG A 80 -9.32 -10.38 0.52
CA ARG A 80 -9.52 -11.78 0.14
C ARG A 80 -8.15 -12.37 -0.21
N TYR A 81 -7.83 -13.50 0.40
CA TYR A 81 -6.57 -14.23 0.24
C TYR A 81 -6.81 -15.55 -0.49
#